data_AF-A0A0B5BAQ1-F1
#
_entry.id   AF-A0A0B5BAQ1-F1
#
_cell.length_a   1.000
_cell.length_b   1.000
_cell.length_c   1.000
_cell.angle_alpha   90.00
_cell.angle_beta   90.00
_cell.angle_gamma   90.00
#
_symmetry.space_group_name_H-M   'P 1'
#
loop_
_entity.id
_entity.type
_entity.pdbx_description
1 polymer ?
#
loop_
_entity_poly.entity_id
_entity_poly.type
_entity_poly.pdbx_seq_one_letter_code
_entity_poly.pdbx_strand_id
1 'polypeptide(L)'
;MAKVKVRIRGKDGKVHSAQTVVPPPKPGGPSGKVYRTPQAEFRAEYMSSSKHTMAEGTAKKFHEALDRAGEYMRKYEGLKSFAGNGMKMPHVDRFVDFLQNRYVSEHTGRPLTDKSVKDILGQFRKVLVVVGKEHMLRDYASYGLRVSRKDLERPIAFPEDWKVERAAFQSRMEEKAEWIGAAAELGLAFGLREQERIRSQDVLTKVDGKYFATHKCGPLQPVTVRQLTERYGPTFRDRLELVQDGKEYLIVQGAKGGRNRAAEIFNGARRAAVDRVRNYILDHKAEHKQHMSIIPDRYTLKEGRDRYGDAQQKCGGTKENLLHSHADRHWDAQHLKAQGWSNEEIIEDKGHSDPRKIAYYIPR
;
A
#
# COMPACT_ATOMS: atom_id res chain seq x y z
N MET A 1 22.31 24.00 -31.38
CA MET A 1 21.75 23.06 -30.38
C MET A 1 22.87 22.59 -29.46
N ALA A 2 22.70 22.72 -28.14
CA ALA A 2 23.69 22.22 -27.20
C ALA A 2 23.56 20.69 -27.07
N LYS A 3 24.63 19.96 -27.40
CA LYS A 3 24.72 18.52 -27.16
C LYS A 3 25.23 18.30 -25.75
N VAL A 4 24.40 17.72 -24.88
CA VAL A 4 24.81 17.38 -23.51
C VAL A 4 25.22 15.91 -23.48
N LYS A 5 26.46 15.66 -23.06
CA LYS A 5 27.00 14.30 -22.92
C LYS A 5 26.82 13.86 -21.47
N VAL A 6 25.88 12.95 -21.23
CA VAL A 6 25.62 12.41 -19.88
C VAL A 6 26.37 11.10 -19.74
N ARG A 7 27.18 10.99 -18.69
CA ARG A 7 27.89 9.76 -18.31
C ARG A 7 27.16 9.11 -17.13
N ILE A 8 26.70 7.89 -17.31
CA ILE A 8 25.99 7.12 -16.29
C ILE A 8 26.82 5.90 -15.97
N ARG A 9 27.15 5.68 -14.69
CA ARG A 9 27.86 4.50 -14.24
C ARG A 9 26.86 3.37 -13.96
N GLY A 10 26.96 2.29 -14.72
CA GLY A 10 26.17 1.08 -14.56
C GLY A 10 26.52 0.32 -13.28
N LYS A 11 25.64 -0.60 -12.88
CA LYS A 11 25.83 -1.47 -11.70
C LYS A 11 27.02 -2.42 -11.85
N ASP A 12 27.46 -2.67 -13.07
CA ASP A 12 28.67 -3.41 -13.42
C ASP A 12 29.95 -2.54 -13.32
N GLY A 13 29.82 -1.28 -12.88
CA GLY A 13 30.93 -0.34 -12.74
C GLY A 13 31.33 0.35 -14.05
N LYS A 14 30.74 -0.02 -15.19
CA LYS A 14 31.06 0.56 -16.51
C LYS A 14 30.38 1.91 -16.69
N VAL A 15 31.05 2.84 -17.37
CA VAL A 15 30.48 4.16 -17.67
C VAL A 15 29.90 4.15 -19.08
N HIS A 16 28.59 4.32 -19.18
CA HIS A 16 27.89 4.47 -20.45
C HIS A 16 27.68 5.95 -20.75
N SER A 17 28.02 6.39 -21.95
CA SER A 17 27.75 7.75 -22.39
C SER A 17 26.59 7.79 -23.36
N ALA A 18 25.55 8.56 -23.03
CA ALA A 18 24.48 8.90 -23.95
C ALA A 18 24.60 10.38 -24.36
N GLN A 19 24.43 10.66 -25.65
CA GLN A 19 24.25 12.02 -26.14
C GLN A 19 22.76 12.26 -26.33
N THR A 20 22.24 13.31 -25.69
CA THR A 20 20.89 13.79 -25.93
C THR A 20 20.93 15.20 -26.49
N VAL A 21 20.00 15.49 -27.40
CA VAL A 21 19.83 16.80 -28.00
C VAL A 21 18.78 17.53 -27.17
N VAL A 22 19.19 18.59 -26.49
CA VAL A 22 18.25 19.45 -25.76
C VAL A 22 17.60 20.38 -26.79
N PRO A 23 16.26 20.33 -26.97
CA PRO A 23 15.59 21.25 -27.89
C PRO A 23 15.77 22.70 -27.39
N PRO A 24 15.92 23.67 -28.30
CA PRO A 24 16.05 25.07 -27.92
C PRO A 24 14.80 25.53 -27.15
N PRO A 25 14.95 26.46 -26.19
CA PRO A 25 13.79 27.06 -25.53
C PRO A 25 12.89 27.74 -26.58
N LYS A 26 11.56 27.61 -26.42
CA LYS A 26 10.61 28.29 -27.30
C LYS A 26 10.83 29.80 -27.22
N PRO A 27 10.97 30.51 -28.36
CA PRO A 27 11.10 31.96 -28.36
C PRO A 27 9.77 32.57 -27.89
N GLY A 28 9.82 33.47 -26.89
CA GLY A 28 8.66 34.24 -26.42
C GLY A 28 8.28 34.10 -24.94
N GLY A 29 9.03 33.35 -24.13
CA GLY A 29 8.85 33.36 -22.67
C GLY A 29 9.53 34.60 -22.04
N PRO A 30 8.92 35.27 -21.04
CA PRO A 30 9.52 36.43 -20.39
C PRO A 30 10.89 36.07 -19.82
N SER A 31 11.90 36.89 -20.10
CA SER A 31 13.31 36.75 -19.71
C SER A 31 13.56 37.01 -18.21
N GLY A 32 12.58 36.72 -17.36
CA GLY A 32 12.80 36.62 -15.92
C GLY A 32 13.47 35.28 -15.63
N LYS A 33 14.54 35.27 -14.82
CA LYS A 33 15.03 34.02 -14.21
C LYS A 33 13.88 33.44 -13.39
N VAL A 34 13.12 32.52 -13.98
CA VAL A 34 12.13 31.71 -13.25
C VAL A 34 12.95 30.78 -12.36
N TYR A 35 13.26 31.22 -11.15
CA TYR A 35 13.80 30.34 -10.12
C TYR A 35 12.75 29.27 -9.88
N ARG A 36 13.00 28.07 -10.42
CA ARG A 36 12.21 26.91 -10.03
C ARG A 36 12.41 26.76 -8.52
N THR A 37 11.31 26.58 -7.79
CA THR A 37 11.43 26.39 -6.35
C THR A 37 12.30 25.17 -6.09
N PRO A 38 13.03 25.11 -4.95
CA PRO A 38 13.77 23.91 -4.55
C PRO A 38 12.94 22.63 -4.66
N GLN A 39 11.64 22.74 -4.40
CA GLN A 39 10.67 21.67 -4.53
C GLN A 39 10.51 21.21 -5.98
N ALA A 40 10.40 22.13 -6.94
CA ALA A 40 10.21 21.82 -8.35
C ALA A 40 11.47 21.25 -9.01
N GLU A 41 12.65 21.76 -8.68
CA GLU A 41 13.93 21.22 -9.17
C GLU A 41 14.18 19.81 -8.62
N PHE A 42 13.99 19.63 -7.30
CA PHE A 42 14.14 18.33 -6.67
C PHE A 42 13.09 17.33 -7.17
N ARG A 43 11.83 17.73 -7.33
CA ARG A 43 10.78 16.86 -7.91
C ARG A 43 11.19 16.40 -9.31
N ALA A 44 11.71 17.29 -10.15
CA ALA A 44 12.14 16.92 -11.51
C ALA A 44 13.35 15.97 -11.50
N GLU A 45 14.33 16.21 -10.64
CA GLU A 45 15.56 15.39 -10.53
C GLU A 45 15.31 14.03 -9.88
N TYR A 46 14.48 13.98 -8.82
CA TYR A 46 14.08 12.73 -8.18
C TYR A 46 13.18 11.87 -9.08
N MET A 47 12.21 12.49 -9.77
CA MET A 47 11.31 11.77 -10.67
C MET A 47 12.03 11.25 -11.93
N SER A 48 13.12 11.90 -12.35
CA SER A 48 13.94 11.44 -13.49
C SER A 48 14.99 10.38 -13.11
N SER A 49 15.54 10.43 -11.89
CA SER A 49 16.58 9.50 -11.44
C SER A 49 16.05 8.25 -10.74
N SER A 50 14.86 8.32 -10.13
CA SER A 50 14.37 7.29 -9.21
C SER A 50 12.86 7.02 -9.38
N LYS A 51 12.55 6.00 -10.17
CA LYS A 51 11.34 5.15 -10.09
C LYS A 51 10.02 5.72 -10.65
N HIS A 52 9.76 5.40 -11.91
CA HIS A 52 8.41 5.16 -12.44
C HIS A 52 7.68 3.96 -11.77
N THR A 53 8.20 3.40 -10.67
CA THR A 53 7.74 2.16 -10.03
C THR A 53 7.24 2.33 -8.60
N MET A 54 7.21 3.57 -8.04
CA MET A 54 6.62 3.77 -6.72
C MET A 54 5.09 3.71 -6.80
N ALA A 55 4.46 2.99 -5.87
CA ALA A 55 3.01 3.03 -5.70
C ALA A 55 2.57 4.47 -5.40
N GLU A 56 1.48 4.92 -6.02
CA GLU A 56 0.94 6.28 -5.95
C GLU A 56 0.86 6.82 -4.51
N GLY A 57 0.33 6.03 -3.57
CA GLY A 57 0.23 6.46 -2.16
C GLY A 57 1.59 6.65 -1.47
N THR A 58 2.64 5.93 -1.90
CA THR A 58 4.00 6.14 -1.40
C THR A 58 4.60 7.41 -1.99
N ALA A 59 4.37 7.67 -3.27
CA ALA A 59 4.79 8.91 -3.93
C ALA A 59 4.12 10.13 -3.28
N LYS A 60 2.79 10.07 -3.04
CA LYS A 60 2.05 11.14 -2.35
C LYS A 60 2.65 11.47 -0.97
N LYS A 61 2.87 10.47 -0.11
CA LYS A 61 3.50 10.68 1.22
C LYS A 61 4.90 11.25 1.13
N PHE A 62 5.67 10.84 0.12
CA PHE A 62 6.99 11.37 -0.13
C PHE A 62 6.93 12.85 -0.54
N HIS A 63 6.00 13.22 -1.43
CA HIS A 63 5.76 14.61 -1.83
C HIS A 63 5.27 15.48 -0.67
N GLU A 64 4.34 14.99 0.15
CA GLU A 64 3.87 15.73 1.34
C GLU A 64 5.00 16.00 2.34
N ALA A 65 5.87 15.00 2.59
CA ALA A 65 7.03 15.18 3.45
C ALA A 65 8.04 16.20 2.87
N LEU A 66 8.24 16.15 1.55
CA LEU A 66 9.08 17.10 0.81
C LEU A 66 8.53 18.52 0.86
N ASP A 67 7.23 18.67 0.64
CA ASP A 67 6.56 19.97 0.63
C ASP A 67 6.65 20.60 2.00
N ARG A 68 6.36 19.83 3.05
CA ARG A 68 6.50 20.26 4.44
C ARG A 68 7.92 20.70 4.77
N ALA A 69 8.94 19.91 4.39
CA ALA A 69 10.33 20.29 4.61
C ALA A 69 10.72 21.53 3.81
N GLY A 70 10.34 21.61 2.53
CA GLY A 70 10.69 22.74 1.67
C GLY A 70 10.00 24.04 2.07
N GLU A 71 8.74 23.96 2.49
CA GLU A 71 8.01 25.10 3.05
C GLU A 71 8.67 25.59 4.32
N TYR A 72 8.99 24.68 5.25
CA TYR A 72 9.68 25.03 6.49
C TYR A 72 11.01 25.74 6.20
N MET A 73 11.87 25.11 5.39
CA MET A 73 13.19 25.65 5.06
C MET A 73 13.11 27.02 4.38
N ARG A 74 12.11 27.25 3.52
CA ARG A 74 11.92 28.54 2.87
C ARG A 74 11.39 29.61 3.85
N LYS A 75 10.35 29.27 4.61
CA LYS A 75 9.60 30.22 5.45
C LYS A 75 10.39 30.61 6.71
N TYR A 76 11.01 29.64 7.37
CA TYR A 76 11.66 29.85 8.67
C TYR A 76 13.18 29.94 8.58
N GLU A 77 13.81 29.28 7.59
CA GLU A 77 15.28 29.27 7.45
C GLU A 77 15.78 30.13 6.27
N GLY A 78 14.87 30.73 5.49
CA GLY A 78 15.23 31.54 4.32
C GLY A 78 15.96 30.78 3.21
N LEU A 79 15.93 29.44 3.23
CA LEU A 79 16.64 28.62 2.27
C LEU A 79 15.94 28.59 0.91
N LYS A 80 16.70 28.97 -0.11
CA LYS A 80 16.27 28.90 -1.52
C LYS A 80 16.57 27.56 -2.18
N SER A 81 17.43 26.72 -1.59
CA SER A 81 17.72 25.38 -2.10
C SER A 81 18.14 24.40 -1.01
N PHE A 82 17.81 23.11 -1.19
CA PHE A 82 18.43 22.03 -0.41
C PHE A 82 19.87 21.74 -0.89
N ALA A 83 20.13 21.97 -2.18
CA ALA A 83 21.43 21.77 -2.81
C ALA A 83 22.40 22.93 -2.50
N GLY A 84 23.69 22.71 -2.75
CA GLY A 84 24.76 23.69 -2.51
C GLY A 84 25.12 23.85 -1.03
N ASN A 85 25.70 24.98 -0.63
CA ASN A 85 26.25 25.17 0.73
C ASN A 85 25.25 25.78 1.73
N GLY A 86 24.01 26.07 1.30
CA GLY A 86 23.02 26.75 2.14
C GLY A 86 22.51 25.90 3.29
N MET A 87 22.09 24.66 3.02
CA MET A 87 21.56 23.78 4.08
C MET A 87 22.68 23.17 4.94
N LYS A 88 22.56 23.25 6.28
CA LYS A 88 23.50 22.78 7.31
C LYS A 88 22.75 21.94 8.36
N MET A 89 23.46 21.20 9.21
CA MET A 89 22.86 20.38 10.28
C MET A 89 21.87 21.15 11.18
N PRO A 90 22.14 22.39 11.63
CA PRO A 90 21.19 23.13 12.47
C PRO A 90 19.83 23.37 11.81
N HIS A 91 19.76 23.43 10.47
CA HIS A 91 18.48 23.55 9.76
C HIS A 91 17.65 22.27 9.90
N VAL A 92 18.29 21.10 9.80
CA VAL A 92 17.63 19.81 9.99
C VAL A 92 17.18 19.66 11.43
N ASP A 93 18.02 20.02 12.41
CA ASP A 93 17.69 19.95 13.83
C ASP A 93 16.49 20.83 14.18
N ARG A 94 16.46 22.08 13.70
CA ARG A 94 15.31 22.99 13.90
C ARG A 94 14.06 22.53 13.15
N PHE A 95 14.21 21.88 11.99
CA PHE A 95 13.08 21.25 11.32
C PHE A 95 12.50 20.10 12.13
N VAL A 96 13.33 19.27 12.77
CA VAL A 96 12.84 18.19 13.65
C VAL A 96 12.12 18.78 14.87
N ASP A 97 12.71 19.78 15.52
CA ASP A 97 12.09 20.52 16.63
C ASP A 97 10.75 21.13 16.21
N PHE A 98 10.68 21.72 15.02
CA PHE A 98 9.44 22.22 14.45
C PHE A 98 8.39 21.11 14.30
N LEU A 99 8.75 19.94 13.78
CA LEU A 99 7.83 18.81 13.65
C LEU A 99 7.31 18.30 15.01
N GLN A 100 8.16 18.30 16.04
CA GLN A 100 7.82 17.82 17.38
C GLN A 100 6.96 18.82 18.15
N ASN A 101 7.32 20.11 18.10
CA ASN A 101 6.83 21.11 19.04
C ASN A 101 5.92 22.17 18.42
N ARG A 102 6.14 22.54 17.14
CA ARG A 102 5.51 23.74 16.54
C ARG A 102 4.54 23.46 15.40
N TYR A 103 4.65 22.32 14.74
CA TYR A 103 3.75 21.92 13.66
C TYR A 103 2.28 21.88 14.12
N VAL A 104 2.10 21.55 15.41
CA VAL A 104 0.83 21.43 16.14
C VAL A 104 -0.02 22.68 16.08
N SER A 105 0.56 23.82 16.44
CA SER A 105 -0.16 25.09 16.56
C SER A 105 -0.60 25.64 15.22
N GLU A 106 0.05 25.22 14.13
CA GLU A 106 -0.17 25.82 12.81
C GLU A 106 -1.06 24.97 11.89
N HIS A 107 -1.21 23.65 12.12
CA HIS A 107 -1.84 22.78 11.12
C HIS A 107 -2.83 21.75 11.66
N THR A 108 -2.49 21.03 12.74
CA THR A 108 -3.22 19.79 13.12
C THR A 108 -3.95 19.88 14.45
N GLY A 109 -3.66 20.88 15.28
CA GLY A 109 -4.19 20.99 16.64
C GLY A 109 -3.72 19.89 17.59
N ARG A 110 -2.87 18.96 17.14
CA ARG A 110 -2.26 17.88 17.95
C ARG A 110 -0.79 17.64 17.56
N PRO A 111 0.10 17.36 18.55
CA PRO A 111 1.46 16.84 18.33
C PRO A 111 1.52 15.72 17.30
N LEU A 112 2.49 15.81 16.39
CA LEU A 112 2.87 14.64 15.59
C LEU A 112 3.46 13.61 16.55
N THR A 113 3.02 12.36 16.40
CA THR A 113 3.63 11.26 17.14
C THR A 113 5.06 11.03 16.66
N ASP A 114 5.92 10.48 17.50
CA ASP A 114 7.31 10.12 17.15
C ASP A 114 7.39 9.27 15.87
N LYS A 115 6.39 8.40 15.67
CA LYS A 115 6.25 7.59 14.46
C LYS A 115 6.02 8.46 13.22
N SER A 116 5.11 9.44 13.29
CA SER A 116 4.85 10.36 12.19
C SER A 116 6.08 11.20 11.87
N VAL A 117 6.77 11.72 12.89
CA VAL A 117 8.03 12.47 12.70
C VAL A 117 9.07 11.58 12.03
N LYS A 118 9.29 10.36 12.53
CA LYS A 118 10.21 9.38 11.93
C LYS A 118 9.86 9.05 10.48
N ASP A 119 8.57 8.89 10.15
CA ASP A 119 8.14 8.62 8.78
C ASP A 119 8.45 9.79 7.83
N ILE A 120 8.24 11.03 8.28
CA ILE A 120 8.61 12.26 7.54
C ILE A 120 10.12 12.34 7.36
N LEU A 121 10.90 12.17 8.44
CA LEU A 121 12.36 12.20 8.38
C LEU A 121 12.91 11.06 7.52
N GLY A 122 12.26 9.90 7.49
CA GLY A 122 12.62 8.81 6.60
C GLY A 122 12.41 9.14 5.12
N GLN A 123 11.38 9.91 4.77
CA GLN A 123 11.24 10.45 3.42
C GLN A 123 12.27 11.54 3.15
N PHE A 124 12.45 12.47 4.08
CA PHE A 124 13.42 13.55 3.97
C PHE A 124 14.86 13.03 3.83
N ARG A 125 15.23 11.95 4.51
CA ARG A 125 16.53 11.28 4.35
C ARG A 125 16.81 10.92 2.89
N LYS A 126 15.82 10.41 2.16
CA LYS A 126 15.99 10.07 0.74
C LYS A 126 16.28 11.31 -0.11
N VAL A 127 15.74 12.46 0.28
CA VAL A 127 16.03 13.77 -0.33
C VAL A 127 17.47 14.15 -0.08
N LEU A 128 17.90 14.04 1.18
CA LEU A 128 19.27 14.31 1.60
C LEU A 128 20.29 13.40 0.90
N VAL A 129 19.98 12.12 0.69
CA VAL A 129 20.81 11.18 -0.08
C VAL A 129 21.04 11.71 -1.50
N VAL A 130 19.98 12.13 -2.18
CA VAL A 130 20.07 12.61 -3.57
C VAL A 130 20.91 13.88 -3.69
N VAL A 131 20.85 14.79 -2.71
CA VAL A 131 21.67 16.01 -2.70
C VAL A 131 23.04 15.84 -2.04
N GLY A 132 23.45 14.61 -1.70
CA GLY A 132 24.76 14.32 -1.10
C GLY A 132 24.93 14.78 0.36
N LYS A 133 23.83 14.92 1.10
CA LYS A 133 23.78 15.47 2.46
C LYS A 133 23.12 14.56 3.49
N GLU A 134 23.09 13.25 3.24
CA GLU A 134 22.47 12.27 4.15
C GLU A 134 23.02 12.32 5.58
N HIS A 135 24.31 12.69 5.73
CA HIS A 135 24.99 12.85 7.01
C HIS A 135 24.38 13.96 7.88
N MET A 136 23.58 14.87 7.32
CA MET A 136 22.94 15.94 8.09
C MET A 136 21.78 15.45 8.95
N LEU A 137 21.22 14.28 8.66
CA LEU A 137 20.16 13.69 9.47
C LEU A 137 20.75 12.64 10.40
N ARG A 138 20.78 12.98 11.69
CA ARG A 138 21.25 12.09 12.76
C ARG A 138 20.34 10.87 12.91
N ASP A 139 20.73 9.96 13.79
CA ASP A 139 19.88 8.85 14.19
C ASP A 139 18.60 9.36 14.88
N TYR A 140 17.50 8.61 14.76
CA TYR A 140 16.23 9.07 15.34
C TYR A 140 16.27 9.20 16.87
N ALA A 141 17.13 8.43 17.54
CA ALA A 141 17.27 8.46 18.99
C ALA A 141 17.91 9.76 19.49
N SER A 142 18.86 10.37 18.76
CA SER A 142 19.42 11.68 19.14
C SER A 142 18.42 12.83 19.04
N TYR A 143 17.33 12.65 18.28
CA TYR A 143 16.18 13.55 18.27
C TYR A 143 15.15 13.25 19.38
N GLY A 144 15.44 12.29 20.26
CA GLY A 144 14.53 11.85 21.31
C GLY A 144 13.32 11.06 20.80
N LEU A 145 13.31 10.61 19.53
CA LEU A 145 12.18 9.87 18.97
C LEU A 145 12.15 8.44 19.49
N ARG A 146 11.16 8.14 20.35
CA ARG A 146 10.96 6.85 21.01
C ARG A 146 10.02 5.99 20.18
N VAL A 147 10.50 5.49 19.05
CA VAL A 147 9.76 4.48 18.27
C VAL A 147 10.32 3.11 18.61
N SER A 148 9.84 2.50 19.69
CA SER A 148 10.20 1.12 19.98
C SER A 148 9.50 0.20 18.98
N ARG A 149 10.15 -0.91 18.61
CA ARG A 149 9.52 -1.93 17.77
C ARG A 149 8.34 -2.59 18.49
N LYS A 150 8.43 -2.74 19.82
CA LYS A 150 7.36 -3.25 20.68
C LYS A 150 6.10 -2.39 20.60
N ASP A 151 6.25 -1.07 20.46
CA ASP A 151 5.09 -0.17 20.26
C ASP A 151 4.34 -0.41 18.96
N LEU A 152 4.99 -1.07 17.99
CA LEU A 152 4.36 -1.41 16.72
C LEU A 152 3.65 -2.78 16.77
N GLU A 153 4.08 -3.68 17.67
CA GLU A 153 3.51 -5.02 17.91
C GLU A 153 2.34 -4.91 18.89
N ARG A 154 1.22 -4.33 18.43
CA ARG A 154 -0.03 -4.19 19.20
C ARG A 154 -1.13 -5.02 18.54
N PRO A 155 -1.18 -6.35 18.78
CA PRO A 155 -2.31 -7.15 18.34
C PRO A 155 -3.60 -6.63 18.96
N ILE A 156 -4.69 -6.67 18.19
CA ILE A 156 -6.00 -6.21 18.64
C ILE A 156 -6.58 -7.26 19.58
N ALA A 157 -7.03 -6.84 20.77
CA ALA A 157 -7.91 -7.64 21.60
C ALA A 157 -9.35 -7.32 21.21
N PHE A 158 -10.13 -8.35 20.87
CA PHE A 158 -11.54 -8.20 20.49
C PHE A 158 -12.42 -8.40 21.73
N PRO A 159 -13.40 -7.52 21.98
CA PRO A 159 -14.38 -7.76 23.03
C PRO A 159 -15.29 -8.94 22.68
N GLU A 160 -15.91 -9.55 23.68
CA GLU A 160 -16.71 -10.77 23.53
C GLU A 160 -17.89 -10.59 22.55
N ASP A 161 -18.51 -9.41 22.59
CA ASP A 161 -19.63 -9.02 21.75
C ASP A 161 -19.23 -8.51 20.35
N TRP A 162 -17.93 -8.43 20.04
CA TRP A 162 -17.46 -7.89 18.75
C TRP A 162 -18.09 -8.60 17.55
N LYS A 163 -18.31 -9.91 17.63
CA LYS A 163 -18.96 -10.67 16.54
C LYS A 163 -20.39 -10.19 16.28
N VAL A 164 -21.13 -9.86 17.34
CA VAL A 164 -22.51 -9.34 17.25
C VAL A 164 -22.49 -7.96 16.61
N GLU A 165 -21.62 -7.07 17.09
CA GLU A 165 -21.45 -5.73 16.49
C GLU A 165 -21.00 -5.81 15.02
N ARG A 166 -20.08 -6.74 14.70
CA ARG A 166 -19.56 -6.94 13.36
C ARG A 166 -20.60 -7.49 12.40
N ALA A 167 -21.51 -8.35 12.88
CA ALA A 167 -22.66 -8.83 12.11
C ALA A 167 -23.65 -7.68 11.82
N ALA A 168 -23.99 -6.86 12.84
CA ALA A 168 -24.82 -5.68 12.62
C ALA A 168 -24.18 -4.67 11.66
N PHE A 169 -22.85 -4.50 11.73
CA PHE A 169 -22.09 -3.69 10.78
C PHE A 169 -22.15 -4.26 9.36
N GLN A 170 -22.08 -5.58 9.21
CA GLN A 170 -22.21 -6.26 7.93
C GLN A 170 -23.57 -5.97 7.27
N SER A 171 -24.67 -6.06 8.02
CA SER A 171 -26.01 -5.71 7.52
C SER A 171 -26.07 -4.25 7.02
N ARG A 172 -25.49 -3.30 7.77
CA ARG A 172 -25.43 -1.89 7.32
C ARG A 172 -24.60 -1.70 6.05
N MET A 173 -23.52 -2.47 5.87
CA MET A 173 -22.70 -2.43 4.65
C MET A 173 -23.49 -2.95 3.44
N GLU A 174 -24.28 -4.01 3.62
CA GLU A 174 -25.16 -4.57 2.59
C GLU A 174 -26.24 -3.59 2.16
N GLU A 175 -26.83 -2.84 3.09
CA GLU A 175 -27.79 -1.76 2.81
C GLU A 175 -27.19 -0.63 1.95
N LYS A 176 -25.87 -0.41 1.96
CA LYS A 176 -25.25 0.65 1.12
C LYS A 176 -25.18 0.25 -0.35
N ALA A 177 -24.82 -0.99 -0.61
CA ALA A 177 -24.85 -1.63 -1.92
C ALA A 177 -24.49 -3.11 -1.74
N GLU A 178 -25.13 -3.98 -2.51
CA GLU A 178 -24.90 -5.43 -2.42
C GLU A 178 -23.41 -5.80 -2.61
N TRP A 179 -22.72 -5.20 -3.59
CA TRP A 179 -21.29 -5.45 -3.82
C TRP A 179 -20.39 -4.99 -2.68
N ILE A 180 -20.79 -3.94 -1.94
CA ILE A 180 -20.06 -3.46 -0.77
C ILE A 180 -20.20 -4.47 0.36
N GLY A 181 -21.40 -5.00 0.57
CA GLY A 181 -21.68 -6.09 1.50
C GLY A 181 -20.87 -7.34 1.19
N ALA A 182 -20.92 -7.81 -0.06
CA ALA A 182 -20.17 -8.99 -0.51
C ALA A 182 -18.65 -8.81 -0.36
N ALA A 183 -18.09 -7.63 -0.69
CA ALA A 183 -16.68 -7.32 -0.44
C ALA A 183 -16.33 -7.31 1.07
N ALA A 184 -17.23 -6.81 1.92
CA ALA A 184 -17.02 -6.78 3.37
C ALA A 184 -17.01 -8.19 3.99
N GLU A 185 -17.88 -9.09 3.50
CA GLU A 185 -17.93 -10.49 3.93
C GLU A 185 -16.68 -11.26 3.49
N LEU A 186 -16.27 -11.12 2.23
CA LEU A 186 -15.00 -11.69 1.74
C LEU A 186 -13.81 -11.21 2.56
N GLY A 187 -13.85 -9.93 2.95
CA GLY A 187 -12.87 -9.32 3.83
C GLY A 187 -12.75 -9.95 5.20
N LEU A 188 -13.88 -10.24 5.83
CA LEU A 188 -13.95 -10.88 7.14
C LEU A 188 -13.47 -12.33 7.07
N ALA A 189 -13.92 -13.09 6.05
CA ALA A 189 -13.64 -14.51 5.92
C ALA A 189 -12.17 -14.86 5.66
N PHE A 190 -11.40 -13.94 5.05
CA PHE A 190 -9.99 -14.16 4.66
C PHE A 190 -9.00 -13.14 5.27
N GLY A 191 -9.48 -12.21 6.10
CA GLY A 191 -8.64 -11.15 6.65
C GLY A 191 -7.99 -10.26 5.57
N LEU A 192 -8.73 -9.97 4.50
CA LEU A 192 -8.22 -9.23 3.34
C LEU A 192 -8.10 -7.74 3.66
N ARG A 193 -7.13 -7.06 3.03
CA ARG A 193 -7.09 -5.60 2.99
C ARG A 193 -8.20 -5.06 2.09
N GLU A 194 -8.59 -3.82 2.28
CA GLU A 194 -9.61 -3.14 1.48
C GLU A 194 -9.45 -3.34 -0.04
N GLN A 195 -8.25 -3.06 -0.58
CA GLN A 195 -7.97 -3.26 -2.01
C GLN A 195 -8.00 -4.74 -2.45
N GLU A 196 -7.71 -5.66 -1.54
CA GLU A 196 -7.73 -7.10 -1.82
C GLU A 196 -9.19 -7.60 -1.93
N ARG A 197 -10.08 -7.11 -1.06
CA ARG A 197 -11.52 -7.45 -1.03
C ARG A 197 -12.24 -7.11 -2.33
N ILE A 198 -11.95 -5.95 -2.88
CA ILE A 198 -12.63 -5.43 -4.08
C ILE A 198 -12.02 -5.94 -5.40
N ARG A 199 -11.02 -6.82 -5.34
CA ARG A 199 -10.30 -7.34 -6.52
C ARG A 199 -10.24 -8.86 -6.60
N SER A 200 -10.43 -9.57 -5.49
CA SER A 200 -10.23 -11.01 -5.43
C SER A 200 -11.53 -11.74 -5.69
N GLN A 201 -11.55 -12.61 -6.69
CA GLN A 201 -12.75 -13.34 -7.14
C GLN A 201 -12.43 -14.65 -7.87
N ASP A 202 -11.20 -14.78 -8.37
CA ASP A 202 -10.77 -15.96 -9.10
C ASP A 202 -10.46 -17.08 -8.08
N VAL A 203 -10.94 -18.28 -8.39
CA VAL A 203 -10.66 -19.51 -7.64
C VAL A 203 -9.60 -20.32 -8.37
N LEU A 204 -8.71 -20.94 -7.61
CA LEU A 204 -7.67 -21.86 -8.07
C LEU A 204 -7.85 -23.20 -7.36
N THR A 205 -7.73 -24.29 -8.11
CA THR A 205 -7.58 -25.63 -7.55
C THR A 205 -6.50 -26.39 -8.31
N LYS A 206 -6.01 -27.48 -7.72
CA LYS A 206 -5.01 -28.35 -8.31
C LYS A 206 -5.48 -29.79 -8.21
N VAL A 207 -5.47 -30.49 -9.33
CA VAL A 207 -5.94 -31.88 -9.45
C VAL A 207 -4.90 -32.65 -10.27
N ASP A 208 -4.33 -33.70 -9.68
CA ASP A 208 -3.30 -34.55 -10.30
C ASP A 208 -2.13 -33.75 -10.88
N GLY A 209 -1.58 -32.82 -10.10
CA GLY A 209 -0.49 -31.95 -10.52
C GLY A 209 -0.88 -30.83 -11.49
N LYS A 210 -2.12 -30.77 -11.98
CA LYS A 210 -2.59 -29.78 -12.95
C LYS A 210 -3.42 -28.68 -12.29
N TYR A 211 -3.20 -27.44 -12.70
CA TYR A 211 -3.93 -26.29 -12.17
C TYR A 211 -5.21 -26.03 -12.96
N PHE A 212 -6.28 -25.71 -12.24
CA PHE A 212 -7.53 -25.24 -12.79
C PHE A 212 -7.86 -23.90 -12.13
N ALA A 213 -8.16 -22.88 -12.92
CA ALA A 213 -8.51 -21.59 -12.39
C ALA A 213 -9.74 -21.04 -13.09
N THR A 214 -10.56 -20.33 -12.34
CA THR A 214 -11.61 -19.50 -12.93
C THR A 214 -10.97 -18.24 -13.46
N HIS A 215 -11.52 -17.68 -14.53
CA HIS A 215 -11.18 -16.33 -14.97
C HIS A 215 -12.46 -15.52 -15.03
N LYS A 216 -12.49 -14.37 -14.34
CA LYS A 216 -13.64 -13.44 -14.43
C LYS A 216 -14.96 -14.13 -14.07
N CYS A 217 -14.96 -14.87 -12.97
CA CYS A 217 -16.12 -15.66 -12.48
C CYS A 217 -16.63 -16.75 -13.45
N GLY A 218 -15.90 -17.07 -14.52
CA GLY A 218 -16.21 -18.20 -15.39
C GLY A 218 -16.02 -19.57 -14.71
N PRO A 219 -16.29 -20.67 -15.45
CA PRO A 219 -16.03 -22.03 -14.97
C PRO A 219 -14.54 -22.23 -14.69
N LEU A 220 -14.22 -23.24 -13.88
CA LEU A 220 -12.84 -23.70 -13.75
C LEU A 220 -12.35 -24.20 -15.11
N GLN A 221 -11.19 -23.72 -15.54
CA GLN A 221 -10.55 -24.11 -16.79
C GLN A 221 -9.12 -24.56 -16.51
N PRO A 222 -8.59 -25.55 -17.25
CA PRO A 222 -7.19 -25.93 -17.12
C PRO A 222 -6.29 -24.76 -17.46
N VAL A 223 -5.30 -24.50 -16.61
CA VAL A 223 -4.34 -23.41 -16.78
C VAL A 223 -2.93 -23.89 -16.51
N THR A 224 -1.97 -23.34 -17.24
CA THR A 224 -0.55 -23.59 -17.03
C THR A 224 0.03 -22.63 -15.99
N VAL A 225 1.14 -23.03 -15.36
CA VAL A 225 1.94 -22.14 -14.49
C VAL A 225 2.32 -20.86 -15.23
N ARG A 226 2.66 -20.95 -16.53
CA ARG A 226 2.97 -19.80 -17.38
C ARG A 226 1.79 -18.83 -17.45
N GLN A 227 0.59 -19.31 -17.76
CA GLN A 227 -0.61 -18.46 -17.85
C GLN A 227 -0.96 -17.80 -16.50
N LEU A 228 -0.82 -18.52 -15.39
CA LEU A 228 -1.01 -17.95 -14.04
C LEU A 228 0.04 -16.88 -13.73
N THR A 229 1.30 -17.11 -14.12
CA THR A 229 2.41 -16.16 -13.92
C THR A 229 2.25 -14.91 -14.79
N GLU A 230 1.85 -15.06 -16.05
CA GLU A 230 1.57 -13.94 -16.95
C GLU A 230 0.40 -13.08 -16.42
N ARG A 231 -0.62 -13.72 -15.85
CA ARG A 231 -1.80 -13.04 -15.31
C ARG A 231 -1.56 -12.36 -13.97
N TYR A 232 -0.89 -13.03 -13.04
CA TYR A 232 -0.78 -12.57 -11.64
C TYR A 232 0.63 -12.09 -11.25
N GLY A 233 1.58 -12.15 -12.17
CA GLY A 233 2.95 -11.67 -11.99
C GLY A 233 3.93 -12.75 -11.55
N PRO A 234 5.25 -12.47 -11.64
CA PRO A 234 6.31 -13.45 -11.41
C PRO A 234 6.34 -13.98 -9.98
N THR A 235 6.00 -13.15 -8.99
CA THR A 235 5.99 -13.55 -7.57
C THR A 235 4.87 -14.53 -7.23
N PHE A 236 3.84 -14.66 -8.08
CA PHE A 236 2.78 -15.63 -7.88
C PHE A 236 3.27 -17.06 -8.19
N ARG A 237 4.24 -17.20 -9.11
CA ARG A 237 4.81 -18.51 -9.48
C ARG A 237 5.35 -19.25 -8.25
N ASP A 238 6.15 -18.58 -7.44
CA ASP A 238 6.76 -19.15 -6.23
C ASP A 238 5.71 -19.58 -5.20
N ARG A 239 4.48 -19.02 -5.28
CA ARG A 239 3.37 -19.37 -4.38
C ARG A 239 2.55 -20.56 -4.89
N LEU A 240 2.66 -20.92 -6.16
CA LEU A 240 1.94 -22.08 -6.71
C LEU A 240 2.48 -23.40 -6.16
N GLU A 241 3.72 -23.42 -5.68
CA GLU A 241 4.33 -24.58 -5.01
C GLU A 241 3.63 -24.90 -3.67
N LEU A 242 2.95 -23.92 -3.08
CA LEU A 242 2.21 -24.08 -1.82
C LEU A 242 0.77 -24.57 -2.03
N VAL A 243 0.31 -24.63 -3.28
CA VAL A 243 -1.03 -25.11 -3.64
C VAL A 243 -1.01 -26.63 -3.62
N GLN A 244 -1.82 -27.21 -2.75
CA GLN A 244 -1.95 -28.65 -2.56
C GLN A 244 -3.06 -29.21 -3.47
N ASP A 245 -2.88 -30.46 -3.90
CA ASP A 245 -3.85 -31.18 -4.71
C ASP A 245 -5.14 -31.45 -3.90
N GLY A 246 -6.28 -31.38 -4.56
CA GLY A 246 -7.59 -31.59 -3.95
C GLY A 246 -8.11 -30.41 -3.11
N LYS A 247 -7.35 -29.31 -3.00
CA LYS A 247 -7.76 -28.11 -2.27
C LYS A 247 -8.17 -26.98 -3.21
N GLU A 248 -8.98 -26.07 -2.67
CA GLU A 248 -9.42 -24.86 -3.37
C GLU A 248 -8.87 -23.61 -2.69
N TYR A 249 -8.57 -22.60 -3.50
CA TYR A 249 -7.92 -21.37 -3.07
C TYR A 249 -8.56 -20.15 -3.73
N LEU A 250 -8.73 -19.07 -2.97
CA LEU A 250 -8.99 -17.75 -3.51
C LEU A 250 -7.67 -17.14 -3.99
N ILE A 251 -7.61 -16.68 -5.25
CA ILE A 251 -6.49 -15.87 -5.74
C ILE A 251 -6.66 -14.44 -5.24
N VAL A 252 -5.88 -14.10 -4.21
CA VAL A 252 -5.91 -12.77 -3.61
C VAL A 252 -5.11 -11.78 -4.46
N GLN A 253 -5.81 -10.81 -5.03
CA GLN A 253 -5.26 -9.80 -5.93
C GLN A 253 -5.12 -8.44 -5.24
N GLY A 254 -4.31 -7.53 -5.81
CA GLY A 254 -4.19 -6.16 -5.28
C GLY A 254 -3.44 -6.08 -3.95
N ALA A 255 -2.71 -7.13 -3.58
CA ALA A 255 -1.91 -7.17 -2.39
C ALA A 255 -0.79 -6.12 -2.40
N LYS A 256 -0.41 -5.64 -1.21
CA LYS A 256 0.63 -4.63 -1.05
C LYS A 256 1.94 -5.07 -1.71
N GLY A 257 2.45 -4.25 -2.62
CA GLY A 257 3.69 -4.52 -3.37
C GLY A 257 3.52 -5.48 -4.54
N GLY A 258 2.29 -5.73 -5.00
CA GLY A 258 2.03 -6.60 -6.16
C GLY A 258 2.24 -8.10 -5.88
N ARG A 259 2.14 -8.51 -4.61
CA ARG A 259 2.40 -9.88 -4.17
C ARG A 259 1.08 -10.66 -4.07
N ASN A 260 0.54 -11.01 -5.23
CA ASN A 260 -0.64 -11.88 -5.28
C ASN A 260 -0.34 -13.23 -4.62
N ARG A 261 -1.36 -13.87 -4.04
CA ARG A 261 -1.21 -15.14 -3.30
C ARG A 261 -2.46 -15.99 -3.39
N ALA A 262 -2.33 -17.28 -3.11
CA ALA A 262 -3.44 -18.21 -2.97
C ALA A 262 -3.81 -18.32 -1.48
N ALA A 263 -5.05 -18.04 -1.11
CA ALA A 263 -5.55 -18.21 0.25
C ALA A 263 -6.56 -19.37 0.29
N GLU A 264 -6.34 -20.36 1.14
CA GLU A 264 -7.11 -21.60 1.14
C GLU A 264 -8.58 -21.39 1.51
N ILE A 265 -9.49 -22.06 0.80
CA ILE A 265 -10.92 -22.12 1.05
C ILE A 265 -11.21 -23.42 1.82
N PHE A 266 -10.87 -23.45 3.11
CA PHE A 266 -10.91 -24.67 3.92
C PHE A 266 -12.22 -24.87 4.70
N ASN A 267 -13.16 -23.93 4.66
CA ASN A 267 -14.43 -24.02 5.40
C ASN A 267 -15.61 -23.40 4.63
N GLY A 268 -16.82 -23.68 5.11
CA GLY A 268 -18.06 -23.20 4.50
C GLY A 268 -18.20 -21.67 4.48
N ALA A 269 -17.69 -20.96 5.49
CA ALA A 269 -17.77 -19.50 5.55
C ALA A 269 -16.91 -18.83 4.46
N ARG A 270 -15.67 -19.31 4.26
CA ARG A 270 -14.80 -18.86 3.17
C ARG A 270 -15.38 -19.17 1.80
N ARG A 271 -15.97 -20.37 1.63
CA ARG A 271 -16.66 -20.76 0.39
C ARG A 271 -17.85 -19.84 0.11
N ALA A 272 -18.74 -19.67 1.07
CA ALA A 272 -19.92 -18.81 0.95
C ALA A 272 -19.56 -17.37 0.58
N ALA A 273 -18.51 -16.80 1.21
CA ALA A 273 -18.06 -15.45 0.88
C ALA A 273 -17.52 -15.33 -0.55
N VAL A 274 -16.78 -16.33 -1.04
CA VAL A 274 -16.31 -16.38 -2.45
C VAL A 274 -17.49 -16.51 -3.41
N ASP A 275 -18.43 -17.41 -3.11
CA ASP A 275 -19.59 -17.66 -3.95
C ASP A 275 -20.50 -16.43 -4.01
N ARG A 276 -20.70 -15.70 -2.90
CA ARG A 276 -21.48 -14.45 -2.88
C ARG A 276 -20.89 -13.40 -3.81
N VAL A 277 -19.57 -13.20 -3.79
CA VAL A 277 -18.88 -12.27 -4.70
C VAL A 277 -19.06 -12.70 -6.15
N ARG A 278 -18.91 -14.00 -6.44
CA ARG A 278 -19.02 -14.53 -7.80
C ARG A 278 -20.45 -14.42 -8.33
N ASN A 279 -21.44 -14.79 -7.53
CA ASN A 279 -22.86 -14.72 -7.87
C ASN A 279 -23.26 -13.27 -8.14
N TYR A 280 -22.87 -12.34 -7.27
CA TYR A 280 -23.12 -10.91 -7.51
C TYR A 280 -22.62 -10.44 -8.90
N ILE A 281 -21.37 -10.79 -9.26
CA ILE A 281 -20.78 -10.41 -10.55
C ILE A 281 -21.52 -11.06 -11.73
N LEU A 282 -21.97 -12.30 -11.58
CA LEU A 282 -22.71 -13.03 -12.61
C LEU A 282 -24.13 -12.48 -12.78
N ASP A 283 -24.82 -12.21 -11.68
CA ASP A 283 -26.19 -11.66 -11.67
C ASP A 283 -26.21 -10.23 -12.24
N HIS A 284 -25.13 -9.48 -12.04
CA HIS A 284 -24.97 -8.12 -12.53
C HIS A 284 -24.09 -8.03 -13.79
N LYS A 285 -23.88 -9.13 -14.53
CA LYS A 285 -22.90 -9.20 -15.64
C LYS A 285 -23.03 -8.06 -16.67
N ALA A 286 -24.23 -7.51 -16.87
CA ALA A 286 -24.46 -6.35 -17.73
C ALA A 286 -23.72 -5.07 -17.27
N GLU A 287 -23.48 -4.92 -15.97
CA GLU A 287 -22.75 -3.81 -15.33
C GLU A 287 -21.26 -4.09 -15.15
N HIS A 288 -20.78 -5.30 -15.45
CA HIS A 288 -19.41 -5.76 -15.21
C HIS A 288 -18.69 -6.29 -16.49
N LYS A 289 -19.18 -5.91 -17.68
CA LYS A 289 -18.74 -6.42 -18.99
C LYS A 289 -17.24 -6.38 -19.24
N GLN A 290 -16.53 -5.33 -18.80
CA GLN A 290 -15.13 -5.10 -19.15
C GLN A 290 -14.19 -5.85 -18.21
N HIS A 291 -14.38 -5.67 -16.91
CA HIS A 291 -13.42 -6.12 -15.92
C HIS A 291 -13.89 -7.36 -15.15
N MET A 292 -15.20 -7.65 -15.15
CA MET A 292 -15.83 -8.70 -14.34
C MET A 292 -15.35 -8.61 -12.89
N SER A 293 -15.15 -7.40 -12.38
CA SER A 293 -14.73 -7.09 -11.01
C SER A 293 -15.97 -6.99 -10.13
N ILE A 294 -15.87 -7.20 -8.82
CA ILE A 294 -16.97 -6.91 -7.89
C ILE A 294 -17.37 -5.42 -7.91
N ILE A 295 -16.46 -4.53 -8.34
CA ILE A 295 -16.76 -3.12 -8.58
C ILE A 295 -17.50 -2.99 -9.93
N PRO A 296 -18.68 -2.34 -9.98
CA PRO A 296 -19.36 -2.02 -11.23
C PRO A 296 -18.48 -1.23 -12.21
N ASP A 297 -18.55 -1.54 -13.52
CA ASP A 297 -17.70 -0.92 -14.55
C ASP A 297 -17.88 0.60 -14.66
N ARG A 298 -19.01 1.14 -14.17
CA ARG A 298 -19.24 2.59 -14.07
C ARG A 298 -18.29 3.30 -13.10
N TYR A 299 -17.54 2.55 -12.30
CA TYR A 299 -16.53 3.07 -11.40
C TYR A 299 -15.15 2.56 -11.78
N THR A 300 -14.19 3.49 -11.79
CA THR A 300 -12.78 3.12 -11.76
C THR A 300 -12.46 2.38 -10.46
N LEU A 301 -11.34 1.65 -10.42
CA LEU A 301 -10.87 1.02 -9.18
C LEU A 301 -10.74 2.02 -8.02
N LYS A 302 -10.25 3.23 -8.31
CA LYS A 302 -10.06 4.27 -7.30
C LYS A 302 -11.42 4.68 -6.73
N GLU A 303 -12.41 4.96 -7.57
CA GLU A 303 -13.75 5.34 -7.15
C GLU A 303 -14.46 4.20 -6.40
N GLY A 304 -14.33 2.96 -6.85
CA GLY A 304 -14.88 1.81 -6.15
C GLY A 304 -14.26 1.64 -4.75
N ARG A 305 -12.93 1.77 -4.64
CA ARG A 305 -12.25 1.76 -3.33
C ARG A 305 -12.73 2.91 -2.44
N ASP A 306 -12.73 4.13 -2.96
CA ASP A 306 -13.11 5.32 -2.19
C ASP A 306 -14.59 5.19 -1.72
N ARG A 307 -15.50 4.67 -2.56
CA ARG A 307 -16.90 4.37 -2.19
C ARG A 307 -17.02 3.30 -1.11
N TYR A 308 -16.22 2.23 -1.18
CA TYR A 308 -16.19 1.21 -0.13
C TYR A 308 -15.73 1.79 1.20
N GLY A 309 -14.65 2.58 1.20
CA GLY A 309 -14.13 3.27 2.38
C GLY A 309 -15.15 4.25 2.99
N ASP A 310 -15.83 5.04 2.15
CA ASP A 310 -16.88 5.95 2.57
C ASP A 310 -18.08 5.20 3.16
N ALA A 311 -18.48 4.08 2.55
CA ALA A 311 -19.56 3.23 3.09
C ALA A 311 -19.19 2.67 4.46
N GLN A 312 -17.96 2.17 4.62
CA GLN A 312 -17.45 1.69 5.91
C GLN A 312 -17.55 2.78 6.98
N GLN A 313 -17.12 4.02 6.70
CA GLN A 313 -17.25 5.13 7.65
C GLN A 313 -18.71 5.48 7.95
N LYS A 314 -19.56 5.56 6.92
CA LYS A 314 -21.00 5.87 7.07
C LYS A 314 -21.77 4.79 7.83
N CYS A 315 -21.30 3.55 7.81
CA CYS A 315 -21.84 2.44 8.59
C CYS A 315 -21.30 2.39 10.02
N GLY A 316 -20.51 3.40 10.42
CA GLY A 316 -19.91 3.51 11.75
C GLY A 316 -18.64 2.69 11.93
N GLY A 317 -17.99 2.21 10.86
CA GLY A 317 -16.75 1.46 10.96
C GLY A 317 -15.57 2.35 11.35
N THR A 318 -15.06 2.24 12.57
CA THR A 318 -13.95 3.05 13.07
C THR A 318 -12.82 2.19 13.64
N LYS A 319 -11.74 2.83 14.10
CA LYS A 319 -10.65 2.13 14.79
C LYS A 319 -11.02 1.80 16.22
N GLU A 320 -11.83 2.65 16.84
CA GLU A 320 -12.23 2.60 18.23
C GLU A 320 -13.15 1.40 18.49
N ASN A 321 -14.06 1.09 17.57
CA ASN A 321 -14.93 -0.09 17.66
C ASN A 321 -14.42 -1.31 16.89
N LEU A 322 -13.18 -1.25 16.37
CA LEU A 322 -12.55 -2.37 15.67
C LEU A 322 -13.35 -2.89 14.45
N LEU A 323 -14.18 -2.05 13.82
CA LEU A 323 -14.98 -2.39 12.62
C LEU A 323 -14.31 -1.90 11.32
N HIS A 324 -12.99 -1.73 11.34
CA HIS A 324 -12.20 -1.34 10.18
C HIS A 324 -11.58 -2.55 9.45
N SER A 325 -11.29 -2.44 8.15
CA SER A 325 -10.76 -3.57 7.34
C SER A 325 -9.49 -4.22 7.87
N HIS A 326 -8.67 -3.48 8.60
CA HIS A 326 -7.47 -4.03 9.24
C HIS A 326 -7.77 -4.84 10.50
N ALA A 327 -8.86 -4.56 11.23
CA ALA A 327 -9.27 -5.37 12.37
C ALA A 327 -9.73 -6.77 11.93
N ASP A 328 -10.54 -6.88 10.89
CA ASP A 328 -10.92 -8.18 10.28
C ASP A 328 -9.70 -9.08 9.99
N ARG A 329 -8.56 -8.47 9.63
CA ARG A 329 -7.32 -9.19 9.37
C ARG A 329 -6.63 -9.72 10.64
N HIS A 330 -6.70 -8.98 11.75
CA HIS A 330 -6.27 -9.47 13.06
C HIS A 330 -7.20 -10.59 13.53
N TRP A 331 -8.51 -10.38 13.40
CA TRP A 331 -9.52 -11.36 13.73
C TRP A 331 -9.27 -12.70 13.05
N ASP A 332 -9.15 -12.71 11.72
CA ASP A 332 -8.92 -13.95 10.97
C ASP A 332 -7.57 -14.60 11.31
N ALA A 333 -6.50 -13.83 11.53
CA ALA A 333 -5.21 -14.39 11.97
C ALA A 333 -5.30 -15.07 13.35
N GLN A 334 -6.02 -14.47 14.30
CA GLN A 334 -6.26 -15.05 15.63
C GLN A 334 -7.17 -16.29 15.53
N HIS A 335 -8.18 -16.25 14.65
CA HIS A 335 -9.06 -17.38 14.41
C HIS A 335 -8.33 -18.59 13.82
N LEU A 336 -7.48 -18.37 12.80
CA LEU A 336 -6.62 -19.43 12.25
C LEU A 336 -5.70 -20.02 13.31
N LYS A 337 -5.12 -19.18 14.18
CA LYS A 337 -4.29 -19.64 15.28
C LYS A 337 -5.07 -20.53 16.25
N ALA A 338 -6.30 -20.15 16.60
CA ALA A 338 -7.18 -20.94 17.44
C ALA A 338 -7.57 -22.28 16.81
N GLN A 339 -7.56 -22.38 15.47
CA GLN A 339 -7.76 -23.62 14.72
C GLN A 339 -6.48 -24.48 14.59
N GLY A 340 -5.38 -24.09 15.24
CA GLY A 340 -4.13 -24.86 15.25
C GLY A 340 -3.16 -24.54 14.13
N TRP A 341 -3.41 -23.51 13.31
CA TRP A 341 -2.46 -23.11 12.27
C TRP A 341 -1.14 -22.63 12.87
N SER A 342 -0.03 -23.01 12.23
CA SER A 342 1.30 -22.52 12.57
C SER A 342 1.45 -21.03 12.25
N ASN A 343 2.43 -20.38 12.88
CA ASN A 343 2.68 -18.96 12.62
C ASN A 343 3.14 -18.74 11.18
N GLU A 344 3.87 -19.70 10.62
CA GLU A 344 4.38 -19.74 9.26
C GLU A 344 3.22 -19.81 8.24
N GLU A 345 2.26 -20.72 8.46
CA GLU A 345 1.06 -20.84 7.62
C GLU A 345 0.21 -19.56 7.67
N ILE A 346 0.03 -18.96 8.84
CA ILE A 346 -0.72 -17.71 8.98
C ILE A 346 0.01 -16.56 8.28
N ILE A 347 1.34 -16.47 8.41
CA ILE A 347 2.15 -15.45 7.72
C ILE A 347 2.00 -15.57 6.21
N GLU A 348 1.97 -16.80 5.71
CA GLU A 348 1.80 -17.11 4.31
C GLU A 348 0.40 -16.78 3.81
N ASP A 349 -0.65 -17.22 4.50
CA ASP A 349 -2.06 -16.91 4.20
C ASP A 349 -2.31 -15.39 4.22
N LYS A 350 -1.57 -14.66 5.05
CA LYS A 350 -1.61 -13.19 5.10
C LYS A 350 -0.69 -12.55 4.05
N GLY A 351 0.21 -13.26 3.39
CA GLY A 351 1.11 -12.71 2.38
C GLY A 351 2.18 -11.78 2.97
N HIS A 352 2.67 -12.11 4.16
CA HIS A 352 3.80 -11.42 4.77
C HIS A 352 5.11 -12.12 4.38
N SER A 353 6.15 -11.33 4.05
CA SER A 353 7.48 -11.87 3.76
C SER A 353 8.43 -11.88 4.96
N ASP A 354 7.95 -11.47 6.14
CA ASP A 354 8.74 -11.41 7.36
C ASP A 354 7.94 -12.12 8.46
N PRO A 355 8.37 -13.31 8.91
CA PRO A 355 7.66 -14.09 9.92
C PRO A 355 7.42 -13.32 11.22
N ARG A 356 8.32 -12.38 11.56
CA ARG A 356 8.19 -11.54 12.77
C ARG A 356 6.95 -10.66 12.73
N LYS A 357 6.29 -10.51 11.58
CA LYS A 357 5.04 -9.76 11.46
C LYS A 357 3.86 -10.45 12.15
N ILE A 358 4.00 -11.70 12.58
CA ILE A 358 2.92 -12.44 13.23
C ILE A 358 2.56 -11.84 14.58
N ALA A 359 3.56 -11.34 15.31
CA ALA A 359 3.40 -10.66 16.61
C ALA A 359 2.56 -9.37 16.52
N TYR A 360 2.30 -8.86 15.32
CA TYR A 360 1.40 -7.73 15.12
C TYR A 360 -0.07 -8.13 15.11
N TYR A 361 -0.38 -9.41 14.90
CA TYR A 361 -1.75 -9.90 14.70
C TYR A 361 -2.22 -10.80 15.84
N ILE A 362 -1.32 -11.60 16.39
CA ILE A 362 -1.62 -12.62 17.40
C ILE A 362 -1.06 -12.15 18.74
N PRO A 363 -1.90 -12.03 19.80
CA PRO A 363 -1.46 -11.83 21.17
C PRO A 363 -0.46 -12.93 21.59
N ARG A 364 0.55 -12.54 22.38
CA ARG A 364 1.57 -13.48 22.85
C ARG A 364 1.08 -14.34 24.00
#